data_AF-A0A2P2KYY9-F1
#
_entry.id   AF-A0A2P2KYY9-F1
#
_cell.length_a   1.000
_cell.length_b   1.000
_cell.length_c   1.000
_cell.angle_alpha   90.00
_cell.angle_beta   90.00
_cell.angle_gamma   90.00
#
_symmetry.space_group_name_H-M   'P 1'
#
loop_
_entity.id
_entity.type
_entity.pdbx_description
1 polymer ?
#
loop_
_entity_poly.entity_id
_entity_poly.type
_entity_poly.pdbx_seq_one_letter_code
_entity_poly.pdbx_strand_id
1 'polypeptide(L)'
;MDGDEDVNGVGESVASSGNGVASDWADLTQECLVNILSRLTLEQRWQGPMLVCKSWLSASKDPSLHSTFDLEAQFDSAQESPRWWSPDFE
;
A
#
# COMPACT_ATOMS: atom_id res chain seq x y z
N MET A 1 -17.64 18.38 -57.16
CA MET A 1 -18.25 17.25 -56.42
C MET A 1 -17.05 16.47 -55.98
N ASP A 2 -16.49 16.91 -54.87
CA ASP A 2 -15.11 16.63 -54.47
C ASP A 2 -15.13 15.80 -53.20
N GLY A 3 -14.31 14.75 -53.20
CA GLY A 3 -13.64 14.24 -52.02
C GLY A 3 -14.35 13.12 -51.28
N ASP A 4 -13.95 11.89 -51.60
CA ASP A 4 -13.98 10.74 -50.71
C ASP A 4 -13.20 10.99 -49.40
N GLU A 5 -13.73 10.38 -48.34
CA GLU A 5 -13.07 9.75 -47.19
C GLU A 5 -11.92 10.44 -46.44
N ASP A 6 -12.18 10.75 -45.15
CA ASP A 6 -11.31 10.34 -44.04
C ASP A 6 -12.13 10.36 -42.73
N VAL A 7 -12.89 9.27 -42.51
CA VAL A 7 -13.35 8.93 -41.16
C VAL A 7 -12.22 8.16 -40.51
N ASN A 8 -11.41 8.82 -39.69
CA ASN A 8 -10.41 8.13 -38.90
C ASN A 8 -10.66 8.41 -37.41
N GLY A 9 -11.11 7.36 -36.75
CA GLY A 9 -11.29 7.34 -35.31
C GLY A 9 -9.95 7.33 -34.60
N VAL A 10 -9.87 8.11 -33.53
CA VAL A 10 -9.17 7.65 -32.35
C VAL A 10 -10.24 7.54 -31.30
N GLY A 11 -10.81 6.32 -31.20
CA GLY A 11 -11.57 5.94 -30.04
C GLY A 11 -10.64 6.09 -28.84
N GLU A 12 -11.00 7.01 -27.94
CA GLU A 12 -10.57 6.89 -26.56
C GLU A 12 -11.05 5.52 -26.09
N SER A 13 -10.12 4.59 -26.08
CA SER A 13 -10.28 3.28 -25.48
C SER A 13 -10.46 3.48 -23.99
N VAL A 14 -11.68 3.82 -23.58
CA VAL A 14 -12.20 3.43 -22.27
C VAL A 14 -12.13 1.91 -22.31
N ALA A 15 -11.04 1.40 -21.74
CA ALA A 15 -10.93 0.00 -21.37
C ALA A 15 -12.04 -0.27 -20.35
N SER A 16 -13.25 -0.50 -20.85
CA SER A 16 -14.32 -1.13 -20.12
C SER A 16 -13.95 -2.60 -20.01
N SER A 17 -13.02 -2.90 -19.11
CA SER A 17 -12.77 -4.26 -18.65
C SER A 17 -13.84 -4.57 -17.61
N GLY A 18 -14.90 -5.26 -18.00
CA GLY A 18 -16.00 -5.60 -17.10
C GLY A 18 -15.57 -6.49 -15.92
N ASN A 19 -16.15 -6.26 -14.74
CA ASN A 19 -16.49 -7.29 -13.71
C ASN A 19 -16.97 -6.63 -12.40
N GLY A 20 -18.29 -6.57 -12.17
CA GLY A 20 -18.88 -6.01 -10.94
C GLY A 20 -18.55 -4.54 -10.72
N VAL A 21 -19.28 -3.85 -9.85
CA VAL A 21 -18.75 -2.60 -9.27
C VAL A 21 -17.65 -3.03 -8.31
N ALA A 22 -16.46 -3.32 -8.82
CA ALA A 22 -15.29 -3.46 -7.98
C ALA A 22 -15.05 -2.08 -7.36
N SER A 23 -15.55 -1.89 -6.14
CA SER A 23 -15.32 -0.65 -5.40
C SER A 23 -13.82 -0.40 -5.34
N ASP A 24 -13.41 0.78 -5.78
CA ASP A 24 -12.01 1.17 -5.70
C ASP A 24 -11.61 1.19 -4.22
N TRP A 25 -10.51 0.51 -3.88
CA TRP A 25 -9.98 0.52 -2.54
C TRP A 25 -9.57 1.93 -2.09
N ALA A 26 -9.33 2.83 -3.04
CA ALA A 26 -9.07 4.25 -2.76
C ALA A 26 -10.30 4.99 -2.21
N ASP A 27 -11.52 4.51 -2.49
CA ASP A 27 -12.80 5.12 -2.08
C ASP A 27 -13.31 4.64 -0.71
N LEU A 28 -12.58 3.73 -0.06
CA LEU A 28 -12.90 3.30 1.30
C LEU A 28 -12.80 4.48 2.28
N THR A 29 -13.63 4.45 3.33
CA THR A 29 -13.53 5.43 4.41
C THR A 29 -12.17 5.34 5.08
N GLN A 30 -11.72 6.45 5.66
CA GLN A 30 -10.49 6.52 6.44
C GLN A 30 -10.42 5.42 7.51
N GLU A 31 -11.53 5.18 8.22
CA GLU A 31 -11.60 4.15 9.26
C GLU A 31 -11.42 2.73 8.70
N CYS A 32 -12.01 2.43 7.54
CA CYS A 32 -11.82 1.15 6.87
C CYS A 32 -10.37 0.96 6.41
N LEU A 33 -9.75 2.01 5.85
CA LEU A 33 -8.35 1.96 5.47
C LEU A 33 -7.45 1.72 6.68
N VAL A 34 -7.63 2.47 7.78
CA VAL A 34 -6.87 2.27 9.02
C VAL A 34 -7.05 0.85 9.56
N ASN A 35 -8.27 0.31 9.52
CA ASN A 35 -8.53 -1.08 9.92
C ASN A 35 -7.80 -2.11 9.05
N ILE A 36 -7.69 -1.88 7.74
CA ILE A 36 -6.91 -2.74 6.84
C ILE A 36 -5.41 -2.63 7.17
N LEU A 37 -4.91 -1.41 7.32
CA LEU A 37 -3.49 -1.14 7.60
C LEU A 37 -3.04 -1.64 8.98
N SER A 38 -3.95 -1.75 9.95
CA SER A 38 -3.63 -2.28 11.28
C SER A 38 -3.33 -3.78 11.25
N ARG A 39 -3.78 -4.51 10.21
CA ARG A 39 -3.55 -5.95 10.02
C ARG A 39 -2.24 -6.27 9.31
N LEU A 40 -1.56 -5.25 8.78
CA LEU A 40 -0.24 -5.39 8.17
C LEU A 40 0.84 -5.50 9.24
N THR A 41 1.93 -6.21 8.92
CA THR A 41 3.14 -6.18 9.74
C THR A 41 3.73 -4.77 9.74
N LEU A 42 4.59 -4.49 10.71
CA LEU A 42 5.32 -3.22 10.78
C LEU A 42 6.07 -2.92 9.47
N GLU A 43 6.79 -3.90 8.93
CA GLU A 43 7.55 -3.76 7.69
C GLU A 43 6.64 -3.41 6.51
N GLN A 44 5.55 -4.16 6.35
CA GLN A 44 4.58 -3.95 5.28
C GLN A 44 3.94 -2.56 5.35
N ARG A 45 3.65 -2.08 6.58
CA ARG A 45 3.00 -0.79 6.81
C ARG A 45 3.87 0.39 6.34
N TRP A 46 5.19 0.30 6.45
CA TRP A 46 6.10 1.40 6.12
C TRP A 46 6.61 1.34 4.68
N GLN A 47 6.62 0.16 4.05
CA GLN A 47 7.10 -0.01 2.67
C GLN A 47 6.01 0.25 1.60
N GLY A 48 4.75 -0.07 1.88
CA GLY A 48 3.70 -0.10 0.83
C GLY A 48 2.70 1.05 0.88
N PRO A 49 1.83 1.10 1.91
CA PRO A 49 0.62 1.94 1.91
C PRO A 49 0.85 3.43 1.64
N MET A 50 1.98 3.98 2.11
CA MET A 50 2.31 5.40 1.94
C MET A 50 2.54 5.81 0.49
N LEU A 51 2.76 4.84 -0.41
CA LEU A 51 3.14 5.06 -1.81
C LEU A 51 2.01 4.77 -2.81
N VAL A 52 0.83 4.33 -2.34
CA VAL A 52 -0.28 3.92 -3.21
C VAL A 52 -1.03 5.14 -3.77
N CYS A 53 -1.65 5.91 -2.88
CA CYS A 53 -2.42 7.11 -3.23
C CYS A 53 -2.60 8.03 -2.01
N LYS A 54 -3.24 9.18 -2.22
CA LYS A 54 -3.43 10.20 -1.16
C LYS A 54 -4.26 9.71 0.02
N SER A 55 -5.34 8.94 -0.22
CA SER A 55 -6.20 8.42 0.86
C SER A 55 -5.45 7.40 1.70
N TRP A 56 -4.67 6.51 1.08
CA TRP A 56 -3.84 5.54 1.78
C TRP A 56 -2.70 6.19 2.57
N LEU A 57 -2.05 7.22 2.02
CA LEU A 57 -1.05 8.03 2.73
C LEU A 57 -1.66 8.80 3.92
N SER A 58 -2.91 9.21 3.82
CA SER A 58 -3.64 9.82 4.94
C SER A 58 -3.92 8.79 6.04
N ALA A 59 -4.42 7.61 5.68
CA ALA A 59 -4.66 6.50 6.60
C ALA A 59 -3.40 6.00 7.30
N SER A 60 -2.27 5.93 6.60
CA SER A 60 -1.00 5.46 7.18
C SER A 60 -0.45 6.36 8.28
N LYS A 61 -0.92 7.61 8.40
CA LYS A 61 -0.47 8.56 9.44
C LYS A 61 -1.25 8.43 10.74
N ASP A 62 -2.24 7.54 10.80
CA ASP A 62 -3.05 7.37 12.00
C ASP A 62 -2.19 6.88 13.19
N PRO A 63 -2.23 7.58 14.35
CA PRO A 63 -1.41 7.21 15.51
C PRO A 63 -1.68 5.80 16.05
N SER A 64 -2.90 5.27 15.90
CA SER A 64 -3.26 3.94 16.39
C SER A 64 -2.44 2.83 15.71
N LEU A 65 -2.02 3.05 14.46
CA LEU A 65 -1.16 2.15 13.70
C LEU A 65 0.26 2.04 14.27
N HIS A 66 0.64 2.91 15.20
CA HIS A 66 1.99 2.97 15.77
C HIS A 66 1.98 2.75 17.28
N SER A 67 0.81 2.48 17.87
CA SER A 67 0.65 2.29 19.31
C SER A 67 1.14 0.92 19.77
N THR A 68 1.22 -0.06 18.87
CA THR A 68 1.69 -1.41 19.16
C THR A 68 2.82 -1.74 18.19
N PHE A 69 3.91 -2.25 18.74
CA PHE A 69 5.13 -2.55 18.01
C PHE A 69 5.52 -3.99 18.32
N ASP A 70 5.14 -4.90 17.44
CA ASP A 70 5.48 -6.32 17.56
C ASP A 70 6.86 -6.56 16.95
N LEU A 71 7.81 -6.90 17.81
CA LEU A 71 9.20 -7.23 17.44
C LEU A 71 9.48 -8.73 17.44
N GLU A 72 8.56 -9.56 17.92
CA GLU A 72 8.77 -11.01 18.05
C GLU A 72 9.11 -11.64 16.70
N ALA A 73 8.45 -11.16 15.64
CA ALA A 73 8.71 -11.59 14.26
C ALA A 73 10.17 -11.37 13.80
N GLN A 74 10.88 -10.39 14.39
CA GLN A 74 12.29 -10.15 14.06
C GLN A 74 13.23 -11.01 14.92
N PHE A 75 12.89 -11.26 16.18
CA PHE A 75 13.71 -12.08 17.07
C PHE A 75 13.77 -13.55 16.61
N ASP A 76 12.66 -14.11 16.13
CA ASP A 76 12.63 -15.47 15.57
C ASP A 76 13.48 -15.61 14.30
N SER A 77 13.65 -14.52 13.55
CA SER A 77 14.49 -14.50 12.34
C SER A 77 15.97 -14.31 12.65
N ALA A 78 16.30 -13.68 13.79
CA ALA A 78 17.65 -13.36 14.20
C ALA A 78 18.28 -14.56 14.94
N GLN A 79 18.71 -15.58 14.20
CA GLN A 79 19.53 -16.66 14.77
C GLN A 79 20.96 -16.22 15.12
N GLU A 80 21.39 -15.04 14.67
CA GLU A 80 22.74 -14.55 14.90
C GLU A 80 22.76 -13.52 16.04
N SER A 81 23.64 -13.74 17.01
CA SER A 81 24.04 -12.73 17.99
C SER A 81 24.34 -11.41 17.27
N PRO A 82 23.91 -10.26 17.80
CA PRO A 82 24.21 -9.00 17.15
C PRO A 82 25.72 -8.84 17.00
N ARG A 83 26.22 -8.84 15.75
CA ARG A 83 27.66 -8.65 15.43
C ARG A 83 28.27 -7.37 16.01
N TRP A 84 27.45 -6.46 16.52
CA TRP A 84 27.85 -5.20 17.14
C TRP A 84 28.13 -5.29 18.64
N TRP A 85 27.69 -6.36 19.32
CA TRP A 85 27.93 -6.55 20.76
C TRP A 85 29.14 -7.47 20.96
N SER A 86 30.15 -7.00 21.72
CA SER A 86 31.27 -7.82 22.20
C SER A 86 31.26 -7.88 23.72
N PRO A 87 31.56 -9.05 24.35
CA PRO A 87 31.74 -9.17 25.80
C PRO A 87 32.81 -8.25 26.38
N ASP A 88 33.72 -7.70 25.56
CA ASP A 88 34.78 -6.79 25.99
C ASP A 88 34.29 -5.43 26.53
N PHE A 89 32.97 -5.19 26.51
CA PHE A 89 32.34 -3.96 26.98
C PHE A 89 31.73 -4.06 28.40
N GLU A 90 32.00 -5.13 29.15
CA GLU A 90 31.60 -5.32 30.57
C GLU A 90 32.69 -4.88 31.58
#